data_AF-A0A7Z0EI00-F1
#
_entry.id   AF-A0A7Z0EI00-F1
#
_cell.length_a   1.000
_cell.length_b   1.000
_cell.length_c   1.000
_cell.angle_alpha   90.00
_cell.angle_beta   90.00
_cell.angle_gamma   90.00
#
_symmetry.space_group_name_H-M   'P 1'
#
loop_
_entity.id
_entity.type
_entity.pdbx_description
1 polymer ?
#
loop_
_entity_poly.entity_id
_entity_poly.type
_entity_poly.pdbx_seq_one_letter_code
_entity_poly.pdbx_strand_id
1 'polypeptide(L)'
;MDAQGRWWMAFGSFWSGLKMVKIDPATGKRLDGTLYSIAGRGGGAIEAPTLFHHDGWYYLFVSFDRCCDGADSTYRIMVGRSRDITGPYRDRNGTAMTSGGGTEILSGHGGIHGPGHQDVFADTDSDILAYHYYADDGTALLGVNRLGWDSSGWPYVH
;
A
#
# COMPACT_ATOMS: atom_id res chain seq x y z
N MET A 1 5.25 -5.82 -11.80
CA MET A 1 5.68 -5.54 -13.18
C MET A 1 4.82 -4.40 -13.71
N ASP A 2 5.34 -3.50 -14.55
CA ASP A 2 4.47 -2.53 -15.21
C ASP A 2 3.83 -3.10 -16.49
N ALA A 3 2.93 -2.33 -17.10
CA ALA A 3 2.22 -2.69 -18.32
C ALA A 3 3.14 -2.88 -19.55
N GLN A 4 4.43 -2.49 -19.47
CA GLN A 4 5.43 -2.72 -20.52
C GLN A 4 6.35 -3.91 -20.19
N GLY A 5 6.07 -4.66 -19.13
CA GLY A 5 6.87 -5.83 -18.75
C GLY A 5 8.11 -5.51 -17.91
N ARG A 6 8.32 -4.26 -17.47
CA ARG A 6 9.50 -3.90 -16.67
C ARG A 6 9.31 -4.27 -15.21
N TRP A 7 10.39 -4.70 -14.57
CA TRP A 7 10.38 -5.12 -13.18
C TRP A 7 10.76 -3.96 -12.26
N TRP A 8 10.06 -3.87 -11.14
CA TRP A 8 10.17 -2.79 -10.19
C TRP A 8 10.07 -3.35 -8.78
N MET A 9 10.78 -2.73 -7.84
CA MET A 9 10.68 -3.03 -6.42
C MET A 9 10.38 -1.74 -5.66
N ALA A 10 9.21 -1.71 -5.02
CA ALA A 10 8.88 -0.70 -4.03
C ALA A 10 9.33 -1.18 -2.64
N PHE A 11 9.88 -0.29 -1.82
CA PHE A 11 10.35 -0.63 -0.48
C PHE A 11 10.41 0.61 0.42
N GLY A 12 10.54 0.38 1.73
CA GLY A 12 10.73 1.42 2.72
C GLY A 12 9.84 1.20 3.94
N SER A 13 10.32 1.72 5.07
CA SER A 13 9.60 1.78 6.34
C SER A 13 10.16 2.98 7.08
N PHE A 14 9.34 4.01 7.31
CA PHE A 14 9.70 5.26 7.99
C PHE A 14 10.89 6.03 7.33
N TRP A 15 11.57 6.89 8.09
CA TRP A 15 12.54 7.91 7.62
C TRP A 15 11.94 8.82 6.53
N SER A 16 12.58 8.84 5.35
CA SER A 16 12.15 9.66 4.20
C SER A 16 11.00 9.02 3.41
N GLY A 17 10.40 7.94 3.88
CA GLY A 17 9.30 7.23 3.25
C GLY A 17 9.71 6.28 2.13
N LEU A 18 8.74 5.91 1.31
CA LEU A 18 8.83 4.80 0.37
C LEU A 18 9.56 5.17 -0.91
N LYS A 19 10.31 4.19 -1.41
CA LYS A 19 11.16 4.30 -2.58
C LYS A 19 10.83 3.22 -3.58
N MET A 20 11.21 3.46 -4.83
CA MET A 20 11.12 2.48 -5.91
C MET A 20 12.38 2.49 -6.76
N VAL A 21 12.77 1.30 -7.21
CA VAL A 21 13.87 1.08 -8.15
C VAL A 21 13.44 0.13 -9.26
N LYS A 22 14.08 0.23 -10.43
CA LYS A 22 13.97 -0.81 -11.47
C LYS A 22 14.80 -2.02 -11.09
N ILE A 23 14.30 -3.19 -11.46
CA ILE A 23 14.97 -4.48 -11.28
C ILE A 23 15.30 -5.05 -12.66
N ASP A 24 16.51 -5.59 -12.79
CA ASP A 24 16.91 -6.39 -13.93
C ASP A 24 16.29 -7.79 -13.79
N PRO A 25 15.37 -8.18 -14.70
CA PRO A 25 14.70 -9.47 -14.60
C PRO A 25 15.65 -10.66 -14.78
N ALA A 26 16.81 -10.48 -15.42
CA ALA A 26 17.78 -11.56 -15.60
C ALA A 26 18.58 -11.87 -14.33
N THR A 27 18.75 -10.88 -13.45
CA THR A 27 19.64 -10.99 -12.28
C THR A 27 18.94 -10.80 -10.95
N GLY A 28 17.71 -10.24 -10.94
CA GLY A 28 17.00 -9.84 -9.73
C GLY A 28 17.63 -8.65 -9.00
N LYS A 29 18.69 -8.05 -9.56
CA LYS A 29 19.40 -6.90 -8.98
C LYS A 29 18.82 -5.59 -9.49
N ARG A 30 19.19 -4.50 -8.82
CA ARG A 30 18.84 -3.15 -9.26
C ARG A 30 19.41 -2.88 -10.67
N LEU A 31 18.55 -2.46 -11.60
CA LEU A 31 18.90 -2.25 -13.01
C LEU A 31 19.76 -1.00 -13.23
N ASP A 32 19.42 0.10 -12.56
CA ASP A 32 20.08 1.40 -12.72
C ASP A 32 20.22 2.17 -11.38
N GLY A 33 20.89 3.32 -11.40
CA GLY A 33 21.09 4.16 -10.21
C GLY A 33 19.89 5.03 -9.83
N THR A 34 18.78 5.01 -10.58
CA THR A 34 17.65 5.91 -10.36
C THR A 34 16.81 5.45 -9.19
N LEU A 35 16.52 6.36 -8.26
CA LEU A 35 15.71 6.11 -7.07
C LEU A 35 14.50 7.03 -7.08
N TYR A 36 13.30 6.47 -7.14
CA TYR A 36 12.06 7.23 -7.14
C TYR A 36 11.52 7.31 -5.71
N SER A 37 11.12 8.51 -5.26
CA SER A 37 10.33 8.64 -4.03
C SER A 37 8.85 8.60 -4.39
N ILE A 38 8.13 7.60 -3.87
CA ILE A 38 6.76 7.31 -4.31
C ILE A 38 5.71 7.67 -3.25
N ALA A 39 6.09 7.70 -1.97
CA ALA A 39 5.26 8.15 -0.86
C ALA A 39 6.10 8.57 0.35
N GLY A 40 5.57 9.41 1.22
CA GLY A 40 6.23 9.87 2.43
C GLY A 40 5.36 10.81 3.26
N ARG A 41 5.58 10.81 4.58
CA ARG A 41 4.80 11.61 5.55
C ARG A 41 5.66 12.62 6.32
N GLY A 42 6.72 13.14 5.69
CA GLY A 42 7.61 14.12 6.32
C GLY A 42 8.28 13.61 7.62
N GLY A 43 8.67 12.34 7.66
CA GLY A 43 9.18 11.67 8.87
C GLY A 43 8.12 10.91 9.68
N GLY A 44 6.84 11.10 9.37
CA GLY A 44 5.76 10.29 9.93
C GLY A 44 5.78 8.82 9.47
N ALA A 45 5.11 7.97 10.24
CA ALA A 45 5.05 6.53 10.08
C ALA A 45 4.39 6.08 8.76
N ILE A 46 5.16 5.42 7.89
CA ILE A 46 4.69 4.88 6.62
C ILE A 46 5.56 3.70 6.21
N GLU A 47 4.96 2.58 5.83
CA GLU A 47 5.69 1.38 5.41
C GLU A 47 4.85 0.44 4.53
N ALA A 48 5.40 -0.74 4.24
CA ALA A 48 4.75 -1.86 3.54
C ALA A 48 4.06 -1.46 2.21
N PRO A 49 4.83 -0.95 1.22
CA PRO A 49 4.27 -0.59 -0.07
C PRO A 49 3.85 -1.82 -0.86
N THR A 50 2.61 -1.81 -1.34
CA THR A 50 2.08 -2.81 -2.27
C THR A 50 1.56 -2.10 -3.51
N LEU A 51 1.97 -2.58 -4.69
CA LEU A 51 1.50 -2.08 -5.97
C LEU A 51 0.48 -3.04 -6.57
N PHE A 52 -0.64 -2.48 -6.99
CA PHE A 52 -1.68 -3.22 -7.68
C PHE A 52 -2.13 -2.46 -8.92
N HIS A 53 -2.27 -3.15 -10.06
CA HIS A 53 -2.71 -2.53 -11.31
C HIS A 53 -4.17 -2.90 -11.58
N HIS A 54 -5.04 -1.89 -11.68
CA HIS A 54 -6.47 -2.06 -11.91
C HIS A 54 -6.99 -0.94 -12.82
N ASP A 55 -7.70 -1.28 -13.89
CA ASP A 55 -8.30 -0.35 -14.86
C ASP A 55 -7.37 0.79 -15.34
N GLY A 56 -6.13 0.42 -15.63
CA GLY A 56 -5.09 1.31 -16.14
C GLY A 56 -4.49 2.25 -15.09
N TRP A 57 -4.77 2.04 -13.80
CA TRP A 57 -4.15 2.75 -12.69
C TRP A 57 -3.21 1.82 -11.94
N TYR A 58 -2.09 2.36 -11.45
CA TYR A 58 -1.30 1.75 -10.39
C TYR A 58 -1.79 2.31 -9.06
N TYR A 59 -2.27 1.45 -8.19
CA TYR A 59 -2.59 1.74 -6.80
C TYR A 59 -1.39 1.40 -5.94
N LEU A 60 -0.98 2.35 -5.10
CA LEU A 60 0.04 2.18 -4.08
C LEU A 60 -0.67 2.11 -2.73
N PHE A 61 -0.83 0.89 -2.23
CA PHE A 61 -1.27 0.62 -0.86
C PHE A 61 -0.08 0.72 0.08
N VAL A 62 -0.30 1.33 1.24
CA VAL A 62 0.72 1.57 2.25
C VAL A 62 0.08 1.45 3.63
N SER A 63 0.88 1.15 4.64
CA SER A 63 0.41 1.21 6.01
C SER A 63 0.92 2.48 6.69
N PHE A 64 0.01 3.22 7.30
CA PHE A 64 0.32 4.39 8.12
C PHE A 64 0.32 4.02 9.60
N ASP A 65 1.02 4.85 10.37
CA ASP A 65 1.00 4.83 11.83
C ASP A 65 1.62 3.53 12.40
N ARG A 66 1.26 3.12 13.62
CA ARG A 66 2.10 2.20 14.41
C ARG A 66 1.53 0.78 14.46
N CYS A 67 2.30 -0.19 13.97
CA CYS A 67 2.07 -1.62 14.21
C CYS A 67 2.63 -2.04 15.57
N CYS A 68 2.43 -3.33 15.89
CA CYS A 68 3.32 -4.07 16.77
C CYS A 68 3.18 -3.73 18.26
N ASP A 69 2.07 -3.08 18.64
CA ASP A 69 1.68 -2.78 20.02
C ASP A 69 0.40 -3.55 20.44
N GLY A 70 0.15 -4.70 19.82
CA GLY A 70 -1.05 -5.50 20.07
C GLY A 70 -2.33 -4.69 19.85
N ALA A 71 -3.26 -4.75 20.80
CA ALA A 71 -4.52 -4.03 20.73
C ALA A 71 -4.37 -2.49 20.73
N ASP A 72 -3.22 -1.95 21.14
CA ASP A 72 -2.93 -0.50 21.11
C ASP A 72 -2.37 -0.02 19.75
N SER A 73 -2.29 -0.91 18.76
CA SER A 73 -1.78 -0.58 17.42
C SER A 73 -2.72 0.36 16.67
N THR A 74 -2.18 1.46 16.14
CA THR A 74 -2.93 2.46 15.36
C THR A 74 -2.75 2.31 13.86
N TYR A 75 -2.14 1.20 13.44
CA TYR A 75 -1.89 0.85 12.06
C TYR A 75 -3.16 0.89 11.21
N ARG A 76 -3.04 1.40 9.99
CA ARG A 76 -4.18 1.52 9.06
C ARG A 76 -3.71 1.56 7.63
N ILE A 77 -4.55 1.04 6.73
CA ILE A 77 -4.26 0.89 5.32
C ILE A 77 -4.73 2.12 4.56
N MET A 78 -3.81 2.70 3.81
CA MET A 78 -4.02 3.87 2.98
C MET A 78 -3.69 3.54 1.53
N VAL A 79 -4.31 4.26 0.60
CA VAL A 79 -4.06 4.08 -0.83
C VAL A 79 -3.98 5.43 -1.57
N GLY A 80 -3.12 5.49 -2.58
CA GLY A 80 -3.19 6.48 -3.65
C GLY A 80 -2.99 5.81 -5.01
N ARG A 81 -3.23 6.54 -6.10
CA ARG A 81 -3.08 6.00 -7.45
C ARG A 81 -2.32 6.93 -8.40
N SER A 82 -1.74 6.33 -9.44
CA SER A 82 -1.10 7.03 -10.56
C SER A 82 -1.31 6.28 -11.87
N ARG A 83 -1.25 6.97 -13.01
CA ARG A 83 -1.18 6.30 -14.33
C ARG A 83 0.23 5.81 -14.66
N ASP A 84 1.23 6.35 -13.97
CA ASP A 84 2.63 5.97 -14.12
C ASP A 84 3.12 5.20 -12.90
N ILE A 85 3.81 4.08 -13.11
CA ILE A 85 4.29 3.23 -11.99
C ILE A 85 5.28 3.98 -11.07
N THR A 86 5.97 4.99 -11.58
CA THR A 86 6.88 5.84 -10.79
C THR A 86 6.17 7.00 -10.09
N GLY A 87 4.85 7.11 -10.25
CA GLY A 87 4.06 8.22 -9.74
C GLY A 87 4.09 9.47 -10.64
N PRO A 88 3.57 10.61 -10.15
CA PRO A 88 3.18 10.83 -8.75
C PRO A 88 1.90 10.08 -8.39
N TYR A 89 1.92 9.42 -7.23
CA TYR A 89 0.72 8.84 -6.62
C TYR A 89 -0.03 9.93 -5.85
N ARG A 90 -1.35 9.99 -6.04
CA ARG A 90 -2.23 10.94 -5.36
C ARG A 90 -3.39 10.21 -4.72
N ASP A 91 -3.89 10.75 -3.61
CA ASP A 91 -5.11 10.26 -2.96
C ASP A 91 -6.39 10.77 -3.65
N ARG A 92 -7.55 10.36 -3.15
CA ARG A 92 -8.88 10.75 -3.64
C ARG A 92 -9.08 12.26 -3.69
N ASN A 93 -8.44 13.01 -2.80
CA ASN A 93 -8.53 14.47 -2.74
C ASN A 93 -7.44 15.17 -3.57
N GLY A 94 -6.59 14.40 -4.28
CA GLY A 94 -5.53 14.92 -5.13
C GLY A 94 -4.22 15.24 -4.40
N THR A 95 -4.13 14.96 -3.09
CA THR A 95 -2.90 15.18 -2.31
C THR A 95 -1.85 14.16 -2.72
N ALA A 96 -0.64 14.62 -3.00
CA ALA A 96 0.46 13.73 -3.35
C ALA A 96 0.82 12.83 -2.16
N MET A 97 1.04 11.54 -2.40
CA MET A 97 1.48 10.62 -1.35
C MET A 97 2.88 10.94 -0.83
N THR A 98 3.71 11.64 -1.62
CA THR A 98 5.01 12.19 -1.18
C THR A 98 4.88 13.39 -0.25
N SER A 99 3.66 13.94 -0.10
CA SER A 99 3.31 15.03 0.80
C SER A 99 2.32 14.58 1.89
N GLY A 100 2.29 13.28 2.20
CA GLY A 100 1.43 12.72 3.24
C GLY A 100 0.00 12.38 2.81
N GLY A 101 -0.33 12.50 1.52
CA GLY A 101 -1.62 12.07 0.98
C GLY A 101 -1.84 10.56 1.15
N GLY A 102 -3.11 10.17 1.27
CA GLY A 102 -3.56 8.79 1.35
C GLY A 102 -5.06 8.72 1.61
N THR A 103 -5.78 7.90 0.85
CA THR A 103 -7.18 7.57 1.12
C THR A 103 -7.22 6.36 2.04
N GLU A 104 -7.77 6.51 3.24
CA GLU A 104 -7.95 5.38 4.16
C GLU A 104 -8.98 4.41 3.60
N ILE A 105 -8.66 3.11 3.65
CA ILE A 105 -9.60 2.05 3.23
C ILE A 105 -9.88 1.04 4.34
N LEU A 106 -9.01 0.94 5.33
CA LEU A 106 -9.21 0.08 6.50
C LEU A 106 -8.44 0.61 7.70
N SER A 107 -9.14 0.79 8.80
CA SER A 107 -8.57 1.14 10.11
C SER A 107 -9.15 0.23 11.19
N GLY A 108 -8.61 0.33 12.41
CA GLY A 108 -9.08 -0.50 13.52
C GLY A 108 -10.56 -0.29 13.83
N HIS A 109 -11.28 -1.38 14.10
CA HIS A 109 -12.70 -1.38 14.42
C HIS A 109 -13.10 -2.68 15.14
N GLY A 110 -13.98 -2.59 16.14
CA GLY A 110 -14.35 -3.75 16.95
C GLY A 110 -13.11 -4.39 17.58
N GLY A 111 -12.96 -5.72 17.45
CA GLY A 111 -11.79 -6.47 17.89
C GLY A 111 -10.66 -6.59 16.86
N ILE A 112 -10.66 -5.74 15.83
CA ILE A 112 -9.61 -5.65 14.81
C ILE A 112 -8.81 -4.40 15.09
N HIS A 113 -7.61 -4.55 15.64
CA HIS A 113 -6.71 -3.44 15.97
C HIS A 113 -5.55 -3.40 14.97
N GLY A 114 -5.15 -2.21 14.55
CA GLY A 114 -3.99 -2.03 13.68
C GLY A 114 -3.93 -2.89 12.41
N PRO A 115 -4.96 -2.96 11.53
CA PRO A 115 -4.84 -3.70 10.28
C PRO A 115 -3.81 -3.07 9.34
N GLY A 116 -2.92 -3.88 8.76
CA GLY A 116 -1.97 -3.41 7.75
C GLY A 116 -0.94 -4.45 7.30
N HIS A 117 0.15 -3.94 6.73
CA HIS A 117 1.14 -4.71 5.96
C HIS A 117 0.46 -5.61 4.93
N GLN A 118 -0.37 -4.96 4.12
CA GLN A 118 -1.29 -5.63 3.22
C GLN A 118 -0.64 -6.03 1.89
N ASP A 119 -1.12 -7.11 1.30
CA ASP A 119 -0.95 -7.40 -0.12
C ASP A 119 -2.31 -7.41 -0.83
N VAL A 120 -2.29 -7.16 -2.15
CA VAL A 120 -3.48 -7.13 -3.00
C VAL A 120 -3.23 -7.97 -4.23
N PHE A 121 -4.13 -8.91 -4.50
CA PHE A 121 -4.05 -9.78 -5.67
C PHE A 121 -5.42 -9.96 -6.31
N ALA A 122 -5.42 -10.16 -7.63
CA ALA A 122 -6.63 -10.40 -8.39
C ALA A 122 -7.08 -11.85 -8.20
N ASP A 123 -8.40 -12.06 -8.05
CA ASP A 123 -9.05 -13.36 -8.11
C ASP A 123 -10.16 -13.32 -9.18
N THR A 124 -10.75 -14.48 -9.45
CA THR A 124 -11.77 -14.70 -10.49
C THR A 124 -13.10 -13.99 -10.21
N ASP A 125 -13.42 -13.75 -8.94
CA ASP A 125 -14.69 -13.16 -8.49
C ASP A 125 -14.55 -11.76 -7.87
N SER A 126 -13.37 -11.42 -7.36
CA SER A 126 -13.04 -10.11 -6.78
C SER A 126 -11.53 -9.95 -6.63
N ASP A 127 -11.04 -8.71 -6.59
CA ASP A 127 -9.71 -8.45 -6.03
C ASP A 127 -9.75 -8.72 -4.52
N ILE A 128 -8.64 -9.20 -3.96
CA ILE A 128 -8.53 -9.60 -2.56
C ILE A 128 -7.51 -8.73 -1.85
N LEU A 129 -7.85 -8.27 -0.65
CA LEU A 129 -6.95 -7.64 0.30
C LEU A 129 -6.61 -8.67 1.40
N ALA A 130 -5.33 -9.04 1.50
CA ALA A 130 -4.83 -9.84 2.60
C ALA A 130 -3.92 -8.98 3.49
N TYR A 131 -4.09 -9.07 4.80
CA TYR A 131 -3.36 -8.23 5.77
C TYR A 131 -3.27 -8.94 7.11
N HIS A 132 -2.44 -8.43 8.03
CA HIS A 132 -2.54 -8.84 9.43
C HIS A 132 -3.23 -7.76 10.25
N TYR A 133 -3.85 -8.18 11.35
CA TYR A 133 -4.39 -7.30 12.38
C TYR A 133 -4.10 -7.90 13.76
N TYR A 134 -4.29 -7.12 14.82
CA TYR A 134 -4.17 -7.57 16.21
C TYR A 134 -5.55 -7.77 16.82
N ALA A 135 -5.79 -8.93 17.44
CA ALA A 135 -7.00 -9.20 18.21
C ALA A 135 -6.98 -8.46 19.57
N ASP A 136 -8.08 -8.54 20.34
CA ASP A 136 -8.20 -7.89 21.65
C ASP A 136 -7.12 -8.32 22.66
N ASP A 137 -6.60 -9.55 22.53
CA ASP A 137 -5.50 -10.05 23.34
C ASP A 137 -4.10 -9.69 22.80
N GLY A 138 -4.05 -8.92 21.70
CA GLY A 138 -2.83 -8.50 21.01
C GLY A 138 -2.25 -9.53 20.04
N THR A 139 -2.88 -10.70 19.86
CA THR A 139 -2.42 -11.71 18.91
C THR A 139 -2.54 -11.22 17.47
N ALA A 140 -1.47 -11.34 16.67
CA ALA A 140 -1.52 -11.05 15.25
C ALA A 140 -2.24 -12.18 14.48
N LEU A 141 -3.30 -11.84 13.75
CA LEU A 141 -4.12 -12.77 12.96
C LEU A 141 -4.23 -12.31 11.50
N LEU A 142 -4.54 -13.24 10.61
CA LEU A 142 -4.77 -12.98 9.19
C LEU A 142 -6.19 -12.40 8.97
N GLY A 143 -6.26 -11.27 8.29
CA GLY A 143 -7.48 -10.74 7.67
C GLY A 143 -7.47 -10.96 6.17
N VAL A 144 -8.61 -11.35 5.61
CA VAL A 144 -8.81 -11.50 4.15
C VAL A 144 -10.18 -10.93 3.82
N ASN A 145 -10.20 -9.91 2.97
CA ASN A 145 -11.43 -9.25 2.53
C ASN A 145 -11.46 -9.13 1.02
N ARG A 146 -12.66 -9.10 0.46
CA ARG A 146 -12.86 -8.68 -0.92
C ARG A 146 -12.67 -7.16 -1.01
N LEU A 147 -12.03 -6.72 -2.08
CA LEU A 147 -11.99 -5.32 -2.47
C LEU A 147 -13.09 -5.02 -3.48
N GLY A 148 -13.93 -4.05 -3.12
CA GLY A 148 -14.82 -3.41 -4.08
C GLY A 148 -14.17 -2.16 -4.67
N TRP A 149 -14.64 -1.75 -5.85
CA TRP A 149 -14.21 -0.54 -6.53
C TRP A 149 -15.41 0.37 -6.76
N ASP A 150 -15.34 1.61 -6.31
CA ASP A 150 -16.43 2.57 -6.52
C ASP A 150 -16.47 3.10 -7.97
N SER A 151 -17.51 3.87 -8.31
CA SER A 151 -17.69 4.43 -9.66
C SER A 151 -16.58 5.40 -10.09
N SER A 152 -15.74 5.86 -9.17
CA SER A 152 -14.58 6.71 -9.43
C SER A 152 -13.28 5.90 -9.50
N GLY A 153 -13.38 4.57 -9.38
CA GLY A 153 -12.30 3.60 -9.38
C GLY A 153 -11.48 3.64 -8.09
N TRP A 154 -12.04 4.01 -6.94
CA TRP A 154 -11.32 3.91 -5.67
C TRP A 154 -11.71 2.63 -4.93
N PRO A 155 -10.72 1.93 -4.32
CA PRO A 155 -11.00 0.70 -3.62
C PRO A 155 -11.69 0.99 -2.28
N TYR A 156 -12.52 0.05 -1.84
CA TYR A 156 -13.06 -0.03 -0.49
C TYR A 156 -13.09 -1.49 -0.03
N VAL A 157 -13.04 -1.69 1.27
CA VAL A 157 -13.04 -3.03 1.89
C VAL A 157 -14.47 -3.42 2.25
N HIS A 158 -14.86 -4.66 1.93
CA HIS A 158 -16.13 -5.25 2.33
C HIS A 158 -16.13 -5.78 3.76
#